data_AF-A0A6V7I6U6-F1
#
_entry.id   AF-A0A6V7I6U6-F1
#
_cell.length_a   1.000
_cell.length_b   1.000
_cell.length_c   1.000
_cell.angle_alpha   90.00
_cell.angle_beta   90.00
_cell.angle_gamma   90.00
#
_symmetry.space_group_name_H-M   'P 1'
#
loop_
_entity.id
_entity.type
_entity.pdbx_description
1 polymer ?
#
loop_
_entity_poly.entity_id
_entity_poly.type
_entity_poly.pdbx_seq_one_letter_code
_entity_poly.pdbx_strand_id
1 'polypeptide(L)' 'VMGLHSTMCTSSSPIVELKRLLYSLYPSLIVSDEDYHLLYPLSKQLMTFIRSTGYLHIQATKPDSL' A
#
# COMPACT_ATOMS: atom_id res chain seq x y z
N VAL A 1 -22.86 13.99 -0.14
CA VAL A 1 -22.40 13.46 1.17
C VAL A 1 -21.62 14.56 1.87
N MET A 2 -21.86 14.83 3.16
CA MET A 2 -21.22 15.95 3.89
C MET A 2 -19.87 15.57 4.55
N GLY A 3 -19.54 14.28 4.62
CA GLY A 3 -18.24 13.78 5.09
C GLY A 3 -18.07 12.29 4.79
N LEU A 4 -16.83 11.84 4.61
CA LEU A 4 -16.48 10.46 4.34
C LEU A 4 -15.48 9.97 5.39
N HIS A 5 -15.86 8.91 6.11
CA HIS A 5 -14.97 8.20 7.02
C HIS A 5 -14.58 6.88 6.39
N SER A 6 -13.28 6.62 6.24
CA SER A 6 -12.75 5.36 5.72
C SER A 6 -11.70 4.81 6.68
N THR A 7 -11.85 3.55 7.06
CA THR A 7 -10.86 2.80 7.84
C THR A 7 -9.79 2.17 6.96
N MET A 8 -9.98 2.18 5.64
CA MET A 8 -9.05 1.63 4.65
C MET A 8 -8.69 2.72 3.64
N CYS A 9 -7.76 3.58 4.03
CA CYS A 9 -7.25 4.66 3.18
C CYS A 9 -6.04 4.17 2.40
N THR A 10 -6.19 3.94 1.10
CA THR A 10 -5.09 3.57 0.20
C THR A 10 -5.13 4.42 -1.06
N SER A 11 -3.98 4.69 -1.67
CA SER A 11 -3.88 5.41 -2.93
C SER A 11 -2.78 4.81 -3.80
N SER A 12 -3.15 4.37 -5.00
CA SER A 12 -2.24 3.80 -6.01
C SER A 12 -1.82 4.82 -7.07
N SER A 13 -1.99 6.12 -6.79
CA SER A 13 -1.62 7.18 -7.73
C SER A 13 -0.10 7.19 -7.98
N PRO A 14 0.38 7.38 -9.22
CA PRO A 14 1.82 7.30 -9.54
C PRO A 14 2.69 8.25 -8.71
N ILE A 15 2.18 9.46 -8.42
CA ILE A 15 2.89 10.45 -7.60
C ILE A 15 3.03 10.01 -6.13
N VAL A 16 2.09 9.24 -5.61
CA VAL A 16 2.12 8.72 -4.24
C VAL A 16 3.14 7.59 -4.15
N GLU A 17 3.17 6.67 -5.13
CA GLU A 17 4.18 5.62 -5.17
C GLU A 17 5.60 6.17 -5.36
N LEU A 18 5.77 7.18 -6.22
CA LEU A 18 7.06 7.87 -6.37
C LEU A 18 7.52 8.49 -5.06
N LYS A 19 6.62 9.21 -4.36
CA LYS A 19 6.90 9.74 -3.03
C LYS A 19 7.32 8.61 -2.09
N ARG A 20 6.54 7.54 -2.01
CA ARG A 20 6.79 6.39 -1.11
C ARG A 20 8.18 5.78 -1.32
N LEU A 21 8.63 5.70 -2.58
CA LEU A 21 9.99 5.29 -2.95
C LEU A 21 11.05 6.30 -2.50
N LEU A 22 10.86 7.59 -2.76
CA LEU A 22 11.81 8.64 -2.36
C LEU A 22 11.96 8.71 -0.83
N TYR A 23 10.86 8.62 -0.09
CA TYR A 23 10.86 8.62 1.37
C TYR A 23 11.35 7.31 1.98
N SER A 24 11.55 6.25 1.19
CA SER A 24 12.26 5.06 1.68
C SER A 24 13.73 5.33 2.01
N LEU A 25 14.31 6.38 1.40
CA LEU A 25 15.67 6.82 1.68
C LEU A 25 15.75 7.72 2.92
N TYR A 26 14.70 8.52 3.15
CA TYR A 26 14.58 9.44 4.29
C TYR A 26 13.17 9.40 4.89
N PRO A 27 12.87 8.37 5.68
CA PRO A 27 11.51 8.10 6.15
C PRO A 27 11.00 9.11 7.21
N SER A 28 11.91 9.75 7.95
CA SER A 28 11.59 10.75 8.97
C SER A 28 10.93 12.02 8.42
N LEU A 29 10.92 12.23 7.10
CA LEU A 29 10.24 13.38 6.47
C LEU A 29 8.71 13.25 6.40
N ILE A 30 8.17 12.03 6.48
CA ILE A 30 6.74 11.78 6.27
C ILE A 30 6.09 11.04 7.43
N VAL A 31 6.83 10.20 8.14
CA VAL A 31 6.31 9.34 9.19
C VAL A 31 7.13 9.52 10.46
N SER A 32 6.44 9.55 11.59
CA SER A 32 7.08 9.56 12.91
C SER A 32 7.91 8.29 13.09
N ASP A 33 8.99 8.37 13.88
CA ASP A 33 9.84 7.20 14.12
C ASP A 33 9.07 6.03 14.75
N GLU A 34 7.99 6.33 15.46
CA GLU A 34 7.06 5.37 16.08
C GLU A 34 6.33 4.53 15.02
N ASP A 35 5.84 5.16 13.95
CA ASP A 35 5.01 4.54 12.91
C ASP A 35 5.82 4.01 11.73
N TYR A 36 7.14 4.23 11.72
CA TYR A 36 8.05 3.83 10.64
C TYR A 36 7.90 2.35 10.24
N HIS A 37 7.77 1.49 11.25
CA HIS A 37 7.69 0.04 11.10
C HIS A 37 6.43 -0.43 10.34
N LEU A 38 5.39 0.42 10.24
CA LEU A 38 4.15 0.12 9.53
C LEU A 38 4.33 0.18 8.01
N LEU A 39 5.24 1.04 7.53
CA LEU A 39 5.42 1.32 6.09
C LEU A 39 6.71 0.75 5.51
N TYR A 40 7.75 0.60 6.34
CA TYR A 40 9.08 0.20 5.89
C TYR A 40 9.57 -1.05 6.63
N PRO A 41 10.43 -1.89 6.00
CA PRO A 41 10.99 -1.74 4.66
C PRO A 41 10.00 -2.11 3.53
N LEU A 42 10.08 -1.39 2.41
CA LEU A 42 9.18 -1.58 1.26
C LEU A 42 9.26 -2.98 0.64
N SER A 43 10.42 -3.62 0.69
CA SER A 43 10.61 -4.98 0.16
C SER A 43 9.72 -6.00 0.86
N LYS A 44 9.60 -5.92 2.19
CA LYS A 44 8.73 -6.78 3.00
C LYS A 44 7.25 -6.52 2.69
N GLN A 45 6.88 -5.25 2.56
CA GLN A 45 5.52 -4.85 2.19
C GLN A 45 5.14 -5.37 0.80
N LEU A 46 6.01 -5.18 -0.19
CA LEU A 46 5.81 -5.67 -1.55
C LEU A 46 5.69 -7.20 -1.61
N MET A 47 6.57 -7.92 -0.91
CA MET A 47 6.50 -9.38 -0.85
C MET A 47 5.19 -9.87 -0.21
N THR A 48 4.75 -9.20 0.86
CA THR A 48 3.48 -9.51 1.53
C THR A 48 2.29 -9.23 0.61
N PHE A 49 2.34 -8.13 -0.13
CA PHE A 49 1.33 -7.76 -1.12
C PHE A 49 1.24 -8.79 -2.23
N ILE A 50 2.35 -9.16 -2.86
CA ILE A 50 2.37 -10.19 -3.93
C ILE A 50 1.83 -11.52 -3.40
N ARG A 51 2.26 -11.94 -2.20
CA ARG A 51 1.79 -13.17 -1.57
C ARG A 51 0.28 -13.18 -1.30
N SER A 52 -0.26 -12.05 -0.84
CA SER A 52 -1.67 -11.98 -0.41
C SER A 52 -2.64 -11.63 -1.54
N THR A 53 -2.17 -10.99 -2.62
CA THR A 53 -3.05 -10.55 -3.73
C THR A 53 -3.36 -11.63 -4.76
N GLY A 54 -2.96 -12.88 -4.51
CA GLY A 54 -3.31 -14.00 -5.39
C GLY A 54 -4.81 -14.14 -5.62
N TYR A 55 -5.62 -14.05 -4.56
CA TYR A 55 -7.09 -14.08 -4.68
C TYR A 55 -7.62 -12.86 -5.43
N LEU A 56 -7.03 -11.68 -5.19
CA LEU A 56 -7.43 -10.43 -5.82
C LEU A 56 -7.17 -10.49 -7.34
N HIS A 57 -6.02 -11.03 -7.76
CA HIS A 57 -5.66 -11.14 -9.16
C HIS A 57 -6.55 -12.12 -9.93
N ILE A 58 -6.85 -13.29 -9.34
CA ILE A 58 -7.71 -14.28 -10.00
C ILE A 58 -9.16 -13.81 -10.08
N GLN A 59 -9.71 -13.19 -9.02
CA GLN A 59 -11.06 -12.63 -9.05
C GLN A 59 -11.19 -11.46 -10.02
N ALA A 60 -10.13 -10.66 -10.20
CA ALA A 60 -10.13 -9.57 -11.17
C ALA A 60 -10.10 -10.03 -12.63
N THR A 61 -9.54 -11.23 -12.92
CA THR A 61 -9.35 -11.71 -14.30
C THR A 61 -10.30 -12.84 -14.71
N LYS A 62 -10.71 -13.69 -13.76
CA LYS A 62 -11.56 -14.86 -13.97
C LYS A 62 -12.51 -15.06 -12.78
N PRO A 63 -13.47 -14.13 -12.56
CA PRO A 63 -14.40 -14.23 -11.45
C PRO A 63 -15.29 -15.48 -11.53
N ASP A 64 -15.64 -15.94 -12.73
CA ASP A 64 -16.59 -17.06 -12.93
C ASP A 64 -15.97 -18.47 -12.79
N SER A 65 -14.65 -18.56 -12.60
CA SER A 65 -13.93 -19.84 -12.50
C SER A 65 -13.74 -20.32 -11.05
N LEU A 66 -14.13 -19.50 -10.07
CA LEU A 66 -14.03 -19.77 -8.63
C LEU A 66 -15.40 -20.00 -8.01
#